data_AF-A0A534N8I9-F1
#
_entry.id   AF-A0A534N8I9-F1
#
_cell.length_a   1.000
_cell.length_b   1.000
_cell.length_c   1.000
_cell.angle_alpha   90.00
_cell.angle_beta   90.00
_cell.angle_gamma   90.00
#
_symmetry.space_group_name_H-M   'P 1'
#
loop_
_entity.id
_entity.type
_entity.pdbx_description
1 polymer ?
#
loop_
_entity_poly.entity_id
_entity_poly.type
_entity_poly.pdbx_seq_one_letter_code
_entity_poly.pdbx_strand_id
1 'polypeptide(L)'
;MAVLLNQTSNLRFRIELLRRLSDGTTRPASLEMRVGLDRYQHRAGSEHAFVPMLDVPRATLLDMDLIQFLQALEELLDGRVQTAALEASVDPAIGLRLQGGPDAFLVEVGVDLLNVLEQVGDLAGERGADLALYRFAANKRAALAFCAALIQEFSAFPTDPSAVKPGEPA
;
A
#
# COMPACT_ATOMS: atom_id res chain seq x y z
N MET A 1 -2.76 9.68 0.49
CA MET A 1 -1.62 8.84 0.07
C MET A 1 -0.64 8.71 1.22
N ALA A 2 -0.38 7.48 1.64
CA ALA A 2 0.66 7.13 2.59
C ALA A 2 1.99 6.81 1.89
N VAL A 3 3.10 7.32 2.44
CA VAL A 3 4.45 7.15 1.87
C VAL A 3 5.39 6.55 2.90
N LEU A 4 6.08 5.47 2.53
CA LEU A 4 7.14 4.85 3.29
C LEU A 4 8.48 5.05 2.59
N LEU A 5 9.33 5.91 3.17
CA LEU A 5 10.69 6.13 2.70
C LEU A 5 11.64 5.09 3.29
N ASN A 6 12.59 4.65 2.48
CA ASN A 6 13.72 3.89 2.99
C ASN A 6 14.69 4.77 3.81
N GLN A 7 15.62 4.15 4.53
CA GLN A 7 16.56 4.85 5.41
C GLN A 7 17.39 5.92 4.70
N THR A 8 17.76 5.72 3.44
CA THR A 8 18.54 6.66 2.64
C THR A 8 17.68 7.68 1.89
N SER A 9 16.35 7.62 2.04
CA SER A 9 15.37 8.49 1.36
C SER A 9 15.48 8.50 -0.17
N ASN A 10 16.04 7.46 -0.77
CA ASN A 10 16.19 7.32 -2.23
C ASN A 10 15.17 6.36 -2.85
N LEU A 11 14.38 5.67 -2.04
CA LEU A 11 13.30 4.80 -2.46
C LEU A 11 12.06 5.15 -1.64
N ARG A 12 10.93 5.29 -2.33
CA ARG A 12 9.62 5.54 -1.71
C ARG A 12 8.62 4.48 -2.16
N PHE A 13 8.02 3.81 -1.19
CA PHE A 13 6.83 3.00 -1.39
C PHE A 13 5.60 3.85 -1.08
N ARG A 14 4.53 3.70 -1.86
CA ARG A 14 3.32 4.50 -1.77
C ARG A 14 2.10 3.60 -1.80
N ILE A 15 1.14 3.88 -0.92
CA ILE A 15 -0.24 3.38 -1.00
C ILE A 15 -1.14 4.60 -1.07
N GLU A 16 -2.08 4.58 -2.00
CA GLU A 16 -3.12 5.59 -2.14
C GLU A 16 -4.48 4.89 -2.16
N LEU A 17 -5.38 5.29 -1.27
CA LEU A 17 -6.75 4.78 -1.24
C LEU A 17 -7.60 5.71 -2.10
N LEU A 18 -8.17 5.18 -3.18
CA LEU A 18 -8.78 5.98 -4.23
C LEU A 18 -10.28 6.20 -3.97
N ARG A 19 -11.02 5.11 -3.78
CA ARG A 19 -12.48 5.15 -3.58
C ARG A 19 -13.04 3.87 -2.97
N ARG A 20 -14.24 3.99 -2.41
CA ARG A 20 -15.08 2.90 -1.90
C ARG A 20 -15.64 2.08 -3.06
N LEU A 21 -15.33 0.78 -3.09
CA LEU A 21 -15.92 -0.17 -4.05
C LEU A 21 -17.15 -0.86 -3.48
N SER A 22 -17.16 -1.13 -2.18
CA SER A 22 -18.29 -1.68 -1.45
C SER A 22 -18.32 -1.20 -0.01
N ASP A 23 -19.52 -0.94 0.51
CA ASP A 23 -19.83 -0.46 1.85
C ASP A 23 -20.00 -1.59 2.89
N GLY A 24 -19.94 -2.86 2.49
CA GLY A 24 -20.21 -3.99 3.38
C GLY A 24 -21.65 -4.49 3.38
N THR A 25 -22.59 -3.82 2.69
CA THR A 25 -24.03 -4.15 2.78
C THR A 25 -24.38 -5.44 2.02
N THR A 26 -23.82 -5.63 0.83
CA THR A 26 -24.11 -6.79 -0.05
C THR A 26 -22.88 -7.62 -0.39
N ARG A 27 -21.69 -7.05 -0.21
CA ARG A 27 -20.37 -7.66 -0.44
C ARG A 27 -19.41 -7.12 0.63
N PRO A 28 -18.27 -7.79 0.90
CA PRO A 28 -17.30 -7.29 1.86
C PRO A 28 -16.86 -5.86 1.56
N ALA A 29 -16.78 -5.03 2.61
CA ALA A 29 -16.37 -3.64 2.48
C ALA A 29 -14.94 -3.56 1.91
N SER A 30 -14.78 -2.79 0.84
CA SER A 30 -13.54 -2.78 0.06
C SER A 30 -13.26 -1.43 -0.58
N LEU A 31 -11.97 -1.16 -0.77
CA LEU A 31 -11.40 0.02 -1.39
C LEU A 31 -10.68 -0.35 -2.68
N GLU A 32 -10.74 0.57 -3.64
CA GLU A 32 -9.76 0.63 -4.71
C GLU A 32 -8.52 1.35 -4.18
N MET A 33 -7.35 0.75 -4.39
CA MET A 33 -6.07 1.35 -4.05
C MET A 33 -5.12 1.36 -5.24
N ARG A 34 -4.18 2.30 -5.21
CA ARG A 34 -3.00 2.35 -6.08
C ARG A 34 -1.76 2.15 -5.24
N VAL A 35 -0.85 1.33 -5.75
CA VAL A 35 0.42 1.03 -5.08
C VAL A 35 1.57 1.38 -6.00
N GLY A 36 2.59 2.05 -5.47
CA GLY A 36 3.72 2.49 -6.27
C GLY A 36 5.04 2.35 -5.54
N LEU A 37 6.09 2.16 -6.33
CA LEU A 37 7.47 2.20 -5.87
C LEU A 37 8.25 3.13 -6.78
N ASP A 38 8.85 4.17 -6.21
CA ASP A 38 9.62 5.14 -6.98
C ASP A 38 11.03 5.28 -6.42
N ARG A 39 11.98 5.58 -7.30
CA ARG A 39 13.38 5.82 -6.95
C ARG A 39 13.77 7.25 -7.23
N TYR A 40 14.43 7.86 -6.26
CA TYR A 40 15.03 9.16 -6.42
C TYR A 40 16.17 9.07 -7.43
N GLN A 41 16.08 9.87 -8.48
CA GLN A 41 17.13 9.99 -9.50
C GLN A 41 17.65 11.42 -9.53
N HIS A 42 18.98 11.52 -9.61
CA HIS A 42 19.66 12.76 -9.93
C HIS A 42 19.95 12.73 -11.43
N ARG A 43 19.24 13.53 -12.23
CA ARG A 43 19.56 13.70 -13.65
C ARG A 43 20.53 14.86 -13.84
N ALA A 44 21.29 14.82 -14.93
CA ALA A 44 22.13 15.94 -15.33
C ALA A 44 21.23 17.16 -15.63
N GLY A 45 21.57 18.34 -15.11
CA GLY A 45 20.78 19.56 -15.31
C GLY A 45 19.87 19.97 -14.15
N SER A 46 20.18 19.59 -12.90
CA SER A 46 19.45 19.99 -11.67
C SER A 46 18.00 19.48 -11.54
N GLU A 47 17.58 18.56 -12.40
CA GLU A 47 16.32 17.84 -12.21
C GLU A 47 16.49 16.72 -11.18
N HIS A 48 15.84 16.92 -10.03
CA HIS A 48 15.74 15.97 -8.95
C HIS A 48 14.30 15.50 -8.84
N ALA A 49 14.07 14.23 -9.10
CA ALA A 49 12.72 13.68 -9.02
C ALA A 49 12.74 12.21 -8.61
N PHE A 50 11.65 11.80 -7.97
CA PHE A 50 11.32 10.39 -7.86
C PHE A 50 10.70 9.93 -9.17
N VAL A 51 11.31 8.90 -9.77
CA VAL A 51 10.86 8.28 -11.02
C VAL A 51 10.21 6.94 -10.68
N PRO A 52 9.02 6.62 -11.22
CA PRO A 52 8.36 5.35 -10.94
C PRO A 52 9.22 4.17 -11.42
N MET A 53 9.42 3.20 -10.53
CA MET A 53 9.96 1.89 -10.87
C MET A 53 8.84 0.88 -11.09
N LEU A 54 7.75 1.02 -10.33
CA LEU A 54 6.57 0.16 -10.40
C LEU A 54 5.35 1.00 -10.04
N ASP A 55 4.26 0.75 -10.76
CA ASP A 55 2.97 1.37 -10.51
C ASP A 55 1.88 0.34 -10.76
N VAL A 56 1.15 -0.01 -9.70
CA VAL A 56 -0.02 -0.90 -9.74
C VAL A 56 -1.23 0.03 -9.69
N PRO A 57 -1.84 0.37 -10.83
CA PRO A 57 -2.82 1.45 -10.92
C PRO A 57 -4.14 1.10 -10.24
N ARG A 58 -4.47 -0.19 -10.13
CA ARG A 58 -5.69 -0.69 -9.48
C ARG A 58 -5.41 -1.99 -8.74
N ALA A 59 -5.69 -1.99 -7.45
CA ALA A 59 -5.80 -3.19 -6.62
C ALA A 59 -6.99 -3.03 -5.67
N THR A 60 -7.57 -4.16 -5.26
CA THR A 60 -8.67 -4.17 -4.28
C THR A 60 -8.12 -4.48 -2.90
N LEU A 61 -8.54 -3.71 -1.89
CA LEU A 61 -8.17 -3.91 -0.51
C LEU A 61 -9.43 -4.03 0.35
N LEU A 62 -9.56 -5.10 1.14
CA LEU A 62 -10.65 -5.19 2.10
C LEU A 62 -10.38 -4.28 3.30
N ASP A 63 -11.43 -3.67 3.84
CA ASP A 63 -11.33 -2.86 5.05
C ASP A 63 -10.79 -3.69 6.22
N MET A 64 -11.21 -4.95 6.34
CA MET A 64 -10.72 -5.85 7.39
C MET A 64 -9.22 -6.12 7.28
N ASP A 65 -8.68 -6.30 6.07
CA ASP A 65 -7.25 -6.53 5.86
C ASP A 65 -6.45 -5.28 6.27
N LEU A 66 -6.94 -4.09 5.91
CA LEU A 66 -6.33 -2.83 6.27
C LEU A 66 -6.40 -2.57 7.80
N ILE A 67 -7.55 -2.81 8.43
CA ILE A 67 -7.72 -2.64 9.88
C ILE A 67 -6.77 -3.55 10.66
N GLN A 68 -6.70 -4.83 10.29
CA GLN A 68 -5.79 -5.79 10.94
C GLN A 68 -4.34 -5.39 10.75
N PHE A 69 -3.97 -4.95 9.55
CA PHE A 69 -2.62 -4.45 9.29
C PHE A 69 -2.29 -3.21 10.12
N LEU A 70 -3.19 -2.23 10.19
CA LEU A 70 -2.97 -1.01 10.96
C LEU A 70 -2.79 -1.31 12.45
N GLN A 71 -3.61 -2.21 13.01
CA GLN A 71 -3.46 -2.67 14.40
C GLN A 71 -2.10 -3.35 14.63
N ALA A 72 -1.71 -4.27 13.75
CA ALA A 72 -0.41 -4.94 13.85
C ALA A 72 0.76 -3.97 13.67
N LEU A 73 0.61 -2.96 12.82
CA LEU A 73 1.62 -1.93 12.58
C LEU A 73 1.78 -1.02 13.80
N GLU A 74 0.69 -0.61 14.44
CA GLU A 74 0.75 0.11 15.72
C GLU A 74 1.44 -0.71 16.81
N GLU A 75 1.05 -1.99 16.95
CA GLU A 75 1.68 -2.92 17.89
C GLU A 75 3.19 -3.10 17.63
N LEU A 76 3.59 -3.17 16.36
CA LEU A 76 4.99 -3.26 15.96
C LEU A 76 5.75 -1.98 16.34
N LEU A 77 5.17 -0.81 16.09
CA LEU A 77 5.78 0.49 16.37
C LEU A 77 5.91 0.76 17.88
N ASP A 78 5.02 0.18 18.68
CA ASP A 78 5.07 0.15 20.14
C ASP A 78 6.04 -0.92 20.69
N GLY A 79 6.53 -1.83 19.85
CA GLY A 79 7.41 -2.93 20.25
C GLY A 79 6.69 -4.10 20.93
N ARG A 80 5.36 -4.20 20.78
CA ARG A 80 4.52 -5.28 21.32
C ARG A 80 4.58 -6.55 20.47
N VAL A 81 4.78 -6.40 19.15
CA VAL A 81 4.98 -7.50 18.19
C VAL A 81 6.23 -7.26 17.35
N GLN A 82 6.70 -8.30 16.66
CA GLN A 82 7.92 -8.25 15.84
C GLN A 82 7.65 -8.06 14.35
N THR A 83 6.39 -8.20 13.92
CA THR A 83 5.99 -8.15 12.51
C THR A 83 4.60 -7.57 12.34
N ALA A 84 4.41 -6.81 11.25
CA ALA A 84 3.10 -6.40 10.74
C ALA A 84 3.03 -6.73 9.25
N ALA A 85 1.94 -7.33 8.79
CA ALA A 85 1.78 -7.74 7.40
C ALA A 85 0.40 -7.36 6.86
N LEU A 86 0.40 -6.89 5.62
CA LEU A 86 -0.77 -6.63 4.81
C LEU A 86 -0.73 -7.57 3.60
N GLU A 87 -1.75 -8.39 3.45
CA GLU A 87 -1.95 -9.23 2.27
C GLU A 87 -3.41 -9.07 1.85
N ALA A 88 -3.66 -8.63 0.62
CA ALA A 88 -5.02 -8.45 0.13
C ALA A 88 -5.67 -9.83 -0.09
N SER A 89 -6.66 -10.17 0.73
CA SER A 89 -7.17 -11.55 0.85
C SER A 89 -8.01 -12.04 -0.33
N VAL A 90 -8.64 -11.13 -1.09
CA VAL A 90 -9.54 -11.48 -2.21
C VAL A 90 -8.82 -11.45 -3.55
N ASP A 91 -7.91 -10.50 -3.71
CA ASP A 91 -7.08 -10.33 -4.89
C ASP A 91 -5.69 -9.88 -4.45
N PRO A 92 -4.78 -10.83 -4.15
CA PRO A 92 -3.47 -10.56 -3.57
C PRO A 92 -2.52 -9.97 -4.63
N ALA A 93 -2.85 -8.78 -5.13
CA ALA A 93 -2.01 -8.02 -6.03
C ALA A 93 -0.77 -7.46 -5.30
N ILE A 94 -0.88 -7.27 -3.98
CA ILE A 94 0.17 -6.65 -3.15
C ILE A 94 0.27 -7.37 -1.80
N GLY A 95 1.51 -7.62 -1.39
CA GLY A 95 1.87 -8.01 -0.03
C GLY A 95 2.88 -7.02 0.54
N LEU A 96 2.67 -6.56 1.77
CA LEU A 96 3.60 -5.67 2.49
C LEU A 96 3.87 -6.27 3.86
N ARG A 97 5.15 -6.43 4.21
CA ARG A 97 5.55 -6.86 5.55
C ARG A 97 6.60 -5.90 6.11
N LEU A 98 6.38 -5.49 7.35
CA LEU A 98 7.37 -4.80 8.17
C LEU A 98 7.79 -5.75 9.30
N GLN A 99 9.09 -5.90 9.50
CA GLN A 99 9.65 -6.69 10.58
C GLN A 99 10.85 -5.97 11.19
N GLY A 100 11.07 -6.11 12.49
CA GLY A 100 12.25 -5.53 13.13
C GLY A 100 11.96 -4.86 14.46
N GLY A 101 12.91 -4.03 14.90
CA GLY A 101 12.96 -3.45 16.23
C GLY A 101 12.93 -1.91 16.23
N PRO A 102 13.07 -1.27 17.40
CA PRO A 102 12.78 0.15 17.61
C PRO A 102 13.60 1.10 16.74
N ASP A 103 14.78 0.69 16.27
CA ASP A 103 15.71 1.53 15.51
C ASP A 103 15.54 1.42 13.99
N ALA A 104 15.14 0.25 13.49
CA ALA A 104 15.04 -0.03 12.07
C ALA A 104 14.05 -1.16 11.77
N PHE A 105 13.24 -0.93 10.74
CA PHE A 105 12.32 -1.92 10.19
C PHE A 105 12.83 -2.37 8.83
N LEU A 106 12.86 -3.67 8.64
CA LEU A 106 12.98 -4.28 7.33
C LEU A 106 11.60 -4.34 6.70
N VAL A 107 11.48 -3.75 5.51
CA VAL A 107 10.27 -3.69 4.71
C VAL A 107 10.43 -4.63 3.53
N GLU A 108 9.42 -5.46 3.31
CA GLU A 108 9.31 -6.36 2.17
C GLU A 108 8.00 -6.08 1.44
N VAL A 109 8.07 -5.84 0.14
CA VAL A 109 6.92 -5.58 -0.72
C VAL A 109 6.92 -6.61 -1.83
N GLY A 110 5.92 -7.48 -1.85
CA GLY A 110 5.62 -8.38 -2.95
C GLY A 110 4.52 -7.78 -3.82
N VAL A 111 4.67 -7.84 -5.13
CA VAL A 111 3.65 -7.40 -6.08
C VAL A 111 3.47 -8.47 -7.14
N ASP A 112 2.21 -8.85 -7.36
CA ASP A 112 1.80 -9.62 -8.54
C ASP A 112 1.71 -8.69 -9.75
N LEU A 113 2.52 -8.96 -10.76
CA LEU A 113 2.65 -8.12 -11.94
C LEU A 113 1.55 -8.36 -12.98
N LEU A 114 0.62 -9.30 -12.76
CA LEU A 114 -0.49 -9.55 -13.67
C LEU A 114 -1.21 -8.24 -14.06
N ASN A 115 -1.62 -7.45 -13.06
CA ASN A 115 -2.34 -6.18 -13.25
C ASN A 115 -1.48 -5.05 -13.85
N VAL A 116 -0.16 -5.25 -13.97
CA VAL A 116 0.79 -4.31 -14.57
C VAL A 116 1.10 -4.73 -16.01
N LEU A 117 1.31 -6.02 -16.26
CA LEU A 117 1.70 -6.59 -17.54
C LEU A 117 0.54 -6.63 -18.54
N GLU A 118 -0.69 -6.89 -18.08
CA GLU A 118 -1.88 -6.83 -18.92
C GLU A 118 -1.99 -5.48 -19.65
N GLN A 119 -1.61 -4.37 -18.99
CA GLN A 119 -1.66 -3.03 -19.57
C GLN A 119 -0.59 -2.74 -20.63
N VAL A 120 0.50 -3.51 -20.64
CA VAL A 120 1.66 -3.25 -21.50
C VAL A 120 1.61 -4.08 -22.79
N GLY A 121 0.84 -5.17 -22.83
CA GLY A 121 0.90 -6.07 -24.00
C GLY A 121 -0.27 -7.00 -24.28
N ASP A 122 -1.47 -6.81 -23.69
CA ASP A 122 -2.60 -7.75 -23.81
C ASP A 122 -2.19 -9.21 -23.51
N LEU A 123 -1.19 -9.38 -22.63
CA LEU A 123 -0.68 -10.68 -22.24
C LEU A 123 -1.60 -11.26 -21.16
N ALA A 124 -2.32 -12.31 -21.52
CA ALA A 124 -3.01 -13.14 -20.54
C ALA A 124 -1.96 -13.83 -19.67
N GLY A 125 -1.91 -13.46 -18.40
CA GLY A 125 -1.04 -14.07 -17.39
C GLY A 125 -1.83 -14.92 -16.39
N GLU A 126 -1.10 -15.72 -15.61
CA GLU A 126 -1.64 -16.41 -14.45
C GLU A 126 -1.21 -15.68 -13.17
N ARG A 127 -2.09 -15.62 -12.16
CA ARG A 127 -1.75 -15.05 -10.85
C ARG A 127 -0.53 -15.76 -10.26
N GLY A 128 0.39 -14.97 -9.71
CA GLY A 128 1.62 -15.45 -9.10
C GLY A 128 2.70 -15.93 -10.07
N ALA A 129 2.46 -15.90 -11.38
CA ALA A 129 3.47 -16.28 -12.37
C ALA A 129 4.61 -15.24 -12.45
N ASP A 130 4.26 -13.96 -12.38
CA ASP A 130 5.19 -12.84 -12.48
C ASP A 130 5.15 -11.99 -11.20
N LEU A 131 6.21 -12.07 -10.41
CA LEU A 131 6.30 -11.40 -9.10
C LEU A 131 7.47 -10.41 -9.07
N ALA A 132 7.23 -9.23 -8.50
CA ALA A 132 8.28 -8.31 -8.10
C ALA A 132 8.42 -8.29 -6.57
N LEU A 133 9.65 -8.45 -6.07
CA LEU A 133 9.97 -8.33 -4.65
C LEU A 133 10.92 -7.16 -4.42
N TYR A 134 10.52 -6.24 -3.55
CA TYR A 134 11.37 -5.16 -3.07
C TYR A 134 11.63 -5.31 -1.59
N ARG A 135 12.90 -5.19 -1.21
CA ARG A 135 13.33 -5.28 0.18
C ARG A 135 14.21 -4.09 0.52
N PHE A 136 13.83 -3.34 1.55
CA PHE A 136 14.58 -2.15 1.98
C PHE A 136 14.41 -1.91 3.47
N ALA A 137 15.36 -1.21 4.08
CA ALA A 137 15.24 -0.78 5.48
C ALA A 137 14.54 0.58 5.55
N ALA A 138 13.65 0.77 6.52
CA ALA A 138 13.04 2.03 6.91
C ALA A 138 13.38 2.35 8.37
N ASN A 139 13.45 3.64 8.71
CA ASN A 139 13.61 4.07 10.11
C ASN A 139 12.23 4.20 10.79
N LYS A 140 12.21 4.19 12.13
CA LYS A 140 10.98 4.31 12.91
C LYS A 140 10.16 5.55 12.58
N ARG A 141 10.81 6.69 12.31
CA ARG A 141 10.12 7.93 11.92
C ARG A 141 9.34 7.78 10.61
N ALA A 142 9.93 7.14 9.60
CA ALA A 142 9.28 6.89 8.32
C ALA A 142 8.11 5.90 8.46
N ALA A 143 8.27 4.85 9.27
CA ALA A 143 7.21 3.88 9.54
C ALA A 143 6.02 4.50 10.31
N LEU A 144 6.29 5.34 11.32
CA LEU A 144 5.26 6.10 12.04
C LEU A 144 4.49 7.06 11.11
N ALA A 145 5.21 7.82 10.27
CA ALA A 145 4.59 8.74 9.33
C ALA A 145 3.72 8.00 8.30
N PHE A 146 4.19 6.84 7.82
CA PHE A 146 3.42 5.97 6.94
C PHE A 146 2.14 5.45 7.62
N CYS A 147 2.23 4.94 8.85
CA CYS A 147 1.09 4.47 9.63
C CYS A 147 0.04 5.58 9.84
N ALA A 148 0.48 6.76 10.30
CA ALA A 148 -0.40 7.91 10.51
C ALA A 148 -1.10 8.36 9.22
N ALA A 149 -0.37 8.39 8.10
CA ALA A 149 -0.94 8.76 6.81
C ALA A 149 -1.98 7.73 6.33
N LEU A 150 -1.75 6.43 6.53
CA LEU A 150 -2.74 5.40 6.19
C LEU A 150 -4.01 5.52 7.03
N ILE A 151 -3.88 5.74 8.35
CA ILE A 151 -5.03 5.94 9.25
C ILE A 151 -5.85 7.17 8.81
N GLN A 152 -5.15 8.27 8.54
CA GLN A 152 -5.81 9.49 8.06
C GLN A 152 -6.52 9.26 6.74
N GLU A 153 -5.88 8.61 5.78
CA GLU A 153 -6.45 8.33 4.47
C GLU A 153 -7.66 7.39 4.57
N PHE A 154 -7.57 6.34 5.40
CA PHE A 154 -8.68 5.42 5.64
C PHE A 154 -9.89 6.11 6.28
N SER A 155 -9.66 7.06 7.19
CA SER A 155 -10.74 7.84 7.84
C SER A 155 -11.57 8.69 6.86
N ALA A 156 -11.05 8.98 5.67
CA ALA A 156 -11.77 9.70 4.62
C ALA A 156 -12.85 8.83 3.92
N PHE A 157 -12.86 7.52 4.17
CA PHE A 157 -13.81 6.57 3.58
C PHE A 157 -14.68 5.94 4.67
N PRO A 158 -15.61 6.70 5.28
CA PRO A 158 -16.44 6.20 6.36
C PRO A 158 -17.23 4.97 5.93
N THR A 159 -17.24 3.96 6.80
CA THR A 159 -18.00 2.70 6.66
C THR A 159 -19.46 2.84 7.11
N ASP A 160 -19.89 4.03 7.50
CA ASP A 160 -21.27 4.27 7.93
C ASP A 160 -22.18 4.47 6.71
N PRO A 161 -23.12 3.54 6.43
CA PRO A 161 -24.06 3.67 5.32
C PRO A 161 -24.99 4.87 5.45
N SER A 162 -25.10 5.51 6.62
CA SER A 162 -25.87 6.74 6.81
C SER A 162 -25.19 8.01 6.29
N ALA A 163 -23.88 7.97 6.05
CA ALA A 163 -23.11 9.07 5.47
C ALA A 163 -23.06 9.05 3.93
N VAL A 164 -23.50 7.96 3.30
CA VAL A 164 -23.62 7.82 1.85
C VAL A 164 -25.00 8.34 1.44
N LYS A 165 -25.06 9.55 0.87
CA LYS A 165 -26.31 10.05 0.28
C LYS A 165 -26.73 9.12 -0.87
N PRO A 166 -27.94 8.54 -0.83
CA PRO A 166 -28.44 7.78 -1.96
C PRO A 166 -28.59 8.73 -3.17
N GLY A 167 -27.82 8.50 -4.24
CA GLY A 167 -28.06 9.12 -5.54
C GLY A 167 -27.04 10.15 -6.05
N GLU A 168 -25.91 10.38 -5.38
CA GLU A 168 -24.79 11.09 -6.01
C GLU A 168 -23.84 10.07 -6.68
N PRO A 169 -23.63 10.14 -8.01
CA PRO A 169 -22.56 9.38 -8.65
C PRO A 169 -21.22 9.94 -8.17
N ALA A 170 -20.35 9.02 -7.73
CA ALA A 170 -18.94 9.29 -7.45
C ALA A 170 -18.16 9.60 -8.73
#